data_AF-A0AA86VW78-F1
#
_entry.id   AF-A0AA86VW78-F1
#
_cell.length_a   1.000
_cell.length_b   1.000
_cell.length_c   1.000
_cell.angle_alpha   90.00
_cell.angle_beta   90.00
_cell.angle_gamma   90.00
#
_symmetry.space_group_name_H-M   'P 1'
#
loop_
_entity.id
_entity.type
_entity.pdbx_description
1 polymer ?
#
loop_
_entity_poly.entity_id
_entity_poly.type
_entity_poly.pdbx_seq_one_letter_code
_entity_poly.pdbx_strand_id
1 'polypeptide(L)'
;MKMGSLERSKKKVLLWKKAMLHFSLCFVMGFFTGLAPTGKSSLFSTKVAVSNRTQFAPQPSEKSHLTTNVNKSWLAPTPVTTPMKPGILEHEKKKTTPKLNVKEQPQLKPRRLIIIVTPTSTKLPHQAVFLRRLANTIKLVPQPLLWIVVEAKSNSTELPELLRKTGIMYRHVVFKENFTELEAELNHQRNLALKHIEHHRLNGIVHFAGLSNVYDLQFFNQLRDIEVFGTWPTALLAAHRKKVKIEGPVCDSSQVIGWHLRNMNNETDTITPPIHISSFAFNSSILWDPERWGRTSSVQDTSQNSIKFVKQVVLEDEAKLKGIPPEDCSKILLWRFNFRGRTTSNH
;
A
#
# COMPACT_ATOMS: atom_id res chain seq x y z
N MET A 1 47.07 -50.44 -39.48
CA MET A 1 48.09 -49.51 -38.92
C MET A 1 47.42 -48.59 -37.91
N LYS A 2 48.01 -48.48 -36.71
CA LYS A 2 47.52 -47.75 -35.53
C LYS A 2 47.56 -46.23 -35.76
N MET A 3 46.43 -45.53 -35.75
CA MET A 3 46.41 -44.04 -35.75
C MET A 3 45.22 -43.42 -34.98
N GLY A 4 44.61 -44.13 -34.02
CA GLY A 4 43.45 -43.62 -33.26
C GLY A 4 43.68 -43.32 -31.78
N SER A 5 44.81 -43.74 -31.21
CA SER A 5 45.02 -43.71 -29.74
C SER A 5 45.76 -42.46 -29.25
N LEU A 6 46.65 -41.87 -30.06
CA LEU A 6 47.53 -40.79 -29.61
C LEU A 6 46.82 -39.42 -29.51
N GLU A 7 45.85 -39.11 -30.39
CA GLU A 7 45.15 -37.82 -30.37
C GLU A 7 44.18 -37.67 -29.19
N ARG A 8 43.53 -38.77 -28.78
CA ARG A 8 42.59 -38.77 -27.65
C ARG A 8 43.31 -38.55 -26.31
N SER A 9 44.56 -38.99 -26.21
CA SER A 9 45.43 -38.77 -25.05
C SER A 9 45.84 -37.30 -24.92
N LYS A 10 46.26 -36.66 -26.02
CA LYS A 10 46.67 -35.24 -26.03
C LYS A 10 45.54 -34.28 -25.63
N LYS A 11 44.30 -34.55 -26.06
CA LYS A 11 43.12 -33.75 -25.67
C LYS A 11 42.78 -33.87 -24.18
N LYS A 12 42.92 -35.05 -23.58
CA LYS A 12 42.70 -35.25 -22.14
C LYS A 12 43.76 -34.55 -21.28
N VAL A 13 45.03 -34.58 -21.70
CA VAL A 13 46.12 -33.87 -21.00
C VAL A 13 45.93 -32.35 -21.06
N LEU A 14 45.45 -31.81 -22.18
CA LEU A 14 45.17 -30.38 -22.32
C LEU A 14 44.01 -29.92 -21.43
N LEU A 15 42.94 -30.71 -21.34
CA LEU A 15 41.80 -30.43 -20.47
C LEU A 15 42.19 -30.46 -18.99
N TRP A 16 43.04 -31.41 -18.58
CA TRP A 16 43.52 -31.49 -17.21
C TRP A 16 44.47 -30.36 -16.85
N LYS A 17 45.33 -29.92 -17.78
CA LYS A 17 46.14 -28.70 -17.62
C LYS A 17 45.28 -27.44 -17.47
N LYS A 18 44.19 -27.31 -18.24
CA LYS A 18 43.27 -26.17 -18.14
C LYS A 18 42.51 -26.17 -16.81
N ALA A 19 42.08 -27.33 -16.34
CA ALA A 19 41.45 -27.47 -15.02
C ALA A 19 42.43 -27.14 -13.89
N MET A 20 43.66 -27.64 -13.93
CA MET A 20 44.69 -27.34 -12.92
C MET A 20 45.05 -25.85 -12.87
N LEU A 21 45.11 -25.18 -14.03
CA LEU A 21 45.33 -23.74 -14.09
C LEU A 21 44.18 -22.97 -13.40
N HIS A 22 42.93 -23.32 -13.71
CA HIS A 22 41.74 -22.71 -13.09
C HIS A 22 41.69 -22.96 -11.58
N PHE A 23 41.99 -24.17 -11.11
CA PHE A 23 42.05 -24.47 -9.68
C PHE A 23 43.17 -23.70 -8.98
N SER A 24 44.35 -23.58 -9.60
CA SER A 24 45.45 -22.78 -9.02
C SER A 24 45.10 -21.29 -8.95
N LEU A 25 44.40 -20.75 -9.97
CA LEU A 25 44.00 -19.34 -10.00
C LEU A 25 42.98 -19.02 -8.90
N CYS A 26 41.99 -19.91 -8.69
CA CYS A 26 41.04 -19.78 -7.60
C CYS A 26 41.71 -19.90 -6.23
N PHE A 27 42.70 -20.80 -6.08
CA PHE A 27 43.45 -20.97 -4.84
C PHE A 27 44.29 -19.73 -4.50
N VAL A 28 45.00 -19.17 -5.48
CA VAL A 28 45.78 -17.93 -5.30
C VAL A 28 44.87 -16.75 -4.95
N MET A 29 43.74 -16.60 -5.64
CA MET A 29 42.76 -15.55 -5.32
C MET A 29 42.19 -15.71 -3.90
N GLY A 30 41.88 -16.94 -3.47
CA GLY A 30 41.42 -17.23 -2.11
C GLY A 30 42.49 -17.02 -1.03
N PHE A 31 43.75 -17.31 -1.33
CA PHE A 31 44.87 -17.11 -0.41
C PHE A 31 45.12 -15.62 -0.14
N PHE A 32 45.03 -14.77 -1.17
CA PHE A 32 45.18 -13.31 -1.00
C PHE A 32 43.98 -12.64 -0.35
N THR A 33 42.76 -13.16 -0.51
CA THR A 33 41.59 -12.65 0.23
C THR A 33 41.56 -13.11 1.69
N GLY A 34 42.18 -14.25 2.02
CA GLY A 34 42.30 -14.76 3.40
C GLY A 34 43.36 -14.09 4.27
N LEU A 35 44.28 -13.33 3.67
CA LEU A 35 45.37 -12.61 4.37
C LEU A 35 45.20 -11.08 4.35
N ALA A 36 44.07 -10.57 3.86
CA ALA A 36 43.77 -9.14 3.93
C ALA A 36 43.44 -8.74 5.39
N PRO A 37 44.20 -7.82 6.02
CA PRO A 37 43.92 -7.39 7.39
C PRO A 37 42.58 -6.63 7.42
N THR A 38 41.61 -7.10 8.20
CA THR A 38 40.39 -6.33 8.51
C THR A 38 40.73 -5.22 9.51
N GLY A 39 41.32 -4.15 8.99
CA GLY A 39 41.59 -2.93 9.74
C GLY A 39 40.36 -2.03 9.85
N LYS A 40 40.06 -1.65 11.10
CA LYS A 40 39.29 -0.49 11.58
C LYS A 40 37.82 -0.73 11.96
N SER A 41 37.68 -1.14 13.21
CA SER A 41 36.55 -0.84 14.08
C SER A 41 36.34 0.68 14.21
N SER A 42 35.07 1.08 14.12
CA SER A 42 34.58 2.42 14.41
C SER A 42 34.94 2.86 15.83
N LEU A 43 35.67 3.97 15.92
CA LEU A 43 35.88 4.76 17.13
C LEU A 43 34.66 5.66 17.33
N PHE A 44 33.74 5.30 18.22
CA PHE A 44 32.98 6.24 19.05
C PHE A 44 32.49 5.51 20.31
N SER A 45 33.37 5.49 21.31
CA SER A 45 33.03 5.16 22.70
C SER A 45 32.79 6.48 23.43
N THR A 46 31.52 6.78 23.70
CA THR A 46 31.16 7.75 24.74
C THR A 46 30.41 7.01 25.84
N LYS A 47 31.18 6.66 26.86
CA LYS A 47 30.83 6.33 28.26
C LYS A 47 29.33 6.32 28.59
N VAL A 48 28.77 5.12 28.78
CA VAL A 48 27.59 4.89 29.61
C VAL A 48 28.08 4.47 30.99
N ALA A 49 27.76 5.28 32.00
CA ALA A 49 28.00 4.96 33.39
C ALA A 49 27.03 3.86 33.84
N VAL A 50 27.60 2.82 34.46
CA VAL A 50 26.92 1.72 35.12
C VAL A 50 26.25 2.22 36.40
N SER A 51 24.97 1.90 36.59
CA SER A 51 24.43 1.64 37.93
C SER A 51 23.40 0.51 37.87
N ASN A 52 23.87 -0.64 38.32
CA ASN A 52 23.21 -1.72 39.04
C ASN A 52 21.83 -2.25 38.58
N ARG A 53 21.94 -3.41 37.92
CA ARG A 53 21.12 -4.62 38.03
C ARG A 53 20.30 -4.76 39.33
N THR A 54 19.01 -5.05 39.18
CA THR A 54 18.35 -6.19 39.83
C THR A 54 17.17 -6.68 38.97
N GLN A 55 17.26 -7.95 38.56
CA GLN A 55 16.14 -8.78 38.11
C GLN A 55 15.16 -8.95 39.27
N PHE A 56 13.85 -9.00 39.02
CA PHE A 56 12.90 -9.99 39.57
C PHE A 56 11.47 -9.70 39.08
N ALA A 57 10.80 -10.75 38.64
CA ALA A 57 9.35 -10.91 38.57
C ALA A 57 9.07 -12.41 38.88
N PRO A 58 7.83 -12.86 39.20
CA PRO A 58 6.61 -12.18 39.67
C PRO A 58 6.02 -12.83 40.96
N GLN A 59 4.98 -12.25 41.58
CA GLN A 59 3.78 -12.92 42.16
C GLN A 59 2.94 -11.98 43.07
N PRO A 60 1.67 -12.33 43.40
CA PRO A 60 0.52 -11.42 43.41
C PRO A 60 0.07 -10.97 44.81
N SER A 61 -0.74 -9.92 44.86
CA SER A 61 -1.62 -9.68 46.01
C SER A 61 -2.90 -8.94 45.60
N GLU A 62 -3.99 -9.55 46.01
CA GLU A 62 -5.40 -9.22 45.82
C GLU A 62 -5.88 -8.26 46.93
N LYS A 63 -6.96 -7.49 46.64
CA LYS A 63 -7.89 -6.76 47.55
C LYS A 63 -7.39 -5.42 48.14
N SER A 64 -8.18 -4.36 48.30
CA SER A 64 -9.58 -4.04 47.98
C SER A 64 -9.84 -2.53 48.28
N HIS A 65 -11.01 -2.04 47.84
CA HIS A 65 -11.70 -0.77 48.18
C HIS A 65 -11.37 0.48 47.33
N LEU A 66 -12.30 1.35 46.96
CA LEU A 66 -13.77 1.39 46.89
C LEU A 66 -14.08 2.78 46.26
N THR A 67 -14.93 2.84 45.22
CA THR A 67 -15.80 3.97 44.77
C THR A 67 -15.20 5.39 44.59
N THR A 68 -15.41 6.11 43.49
CA THR A 68 -16.71 6.66 43.04
C THR A 68 -16.67 7.14 41.57
N ASN A 69 -17.79 6.92 40.87
CA ASN A 69 -18.20 7.59 39.63
C ASN A 69 -18.28 9.11 39.78
N VAL A 70 -18.02 9.88 38.71
CA VAL A 70 -18.93 10.91 38.15
C VAL A 70 -18.53 11.24 36.68
N ASN A 71 -19.50 11.06 35.77
CA ASN A 71 -19.57 11.62 34.41
C ASN A 71 -19.91 13.13 34.43
N LYS A 72 -19.38 13.91 33.48
CA LYS A 72 -20.04 15.02 32.72
C LYS A 72 -18.97 15.87 32.02
N SER A 73 -18.83 15.82 30.69
CA SER A 73 -19.55 16.64 29.69
C SER A 73 -19.55 18.14 30.01
N TRP A 74 -18.81 18.93 29.23
CA TRP A 74 -18.87 20.40 29.24
C TRP A 74 -19.09 20.92 27.82
N LEU A 75 -20.30 21.43 27.60
CA LEU A 75 -20.67 22.36 26.54
C LEU A 75 -20.42 23.79 27.04
N ALA A 76 -20.05 24.66 26.11
CA ALA A 76 -19.68 26.07 26.33
C ALA A 76 -20.85 26.96 26.75
N PRO A 77 -20.55 28.16 27.32
CA PRO A 77 -21.45 29.30 27.25
C PRO A 77 -20.83 30.52 26.53
N THR A 78 -21.64 31.13 25.66
CA THR A 78 -21.55 32.53 25.21
C THR A 78 -21.99 33.49 26.34
N PRO A 79 -21.61 34.78 26.27
CA PRO A 79 -22.67 35.81 26.27
C PRO A 79 -22.42 37.05 25.38
N VAL A 80 -23.51 37.81 25.29
CA VAL A 80 -23.93 38.88 24.37
C VAL A 80 -23.41 40.29 24.75
N THR A 81 -22.89 41.01 23.74
CA THR A 81 -23.15 42.38 23.22
C THR A 81 -23.33 43.63 24.15
N THR A 82 -22.34 44.54 24.07
CA THR A 82 -22.37 46.04 23.91
C THR A 82 -22.89 46.99 25.02
N PRO A 83 -22.65 48.34 24.92
CA PRO A 83 -21.46 49.09 24.50
C PRO A 83 -21.18 50.33 25.40
N MET A 84 -19.94 50.85 25.45
CA MET A 84 -19.71 52.29 25.72
C MET A 84 -18.26 52.73 25.40
N LYS A 85 -18.14 53.78 24.59
CA LYS A 85 -16.99 54.70 24.38
C LYS A 85 -17.63 56.11 24.29
N PRO A 86 -16.92 57.26 24.45
CA PRO A 86 -15.51 57.48 24.14
C PRO A 86 -14.74 58.38 25.14
N GLY A 87 -13.43 58.55 24.95
CA GLY A 87 -12.65 59.59 25.63
C GLY A 87 -11.15 59.36 25.52
N ILE A 88 -10.50 60.11 24.63
CA ILE A 88 -9.05 60.12 24.38
C ILE A 88 -8.35 60.93 25.48
N LEU A 89 -7.24 60.42 26.01
CA LEU A 89 -6.09 61.22 26.46
C LEU A 89 -4.88 60.29 26.66
N GLU A 90 -3.80 60.61 25.98
CA GLU A 90 -2.54 59.89 25.99
C GLU A 90 -1.82 60.08 27.33
N HIS A 91 -1.25 59.01 27.86
CA HIS A 91 -0.06 59.08 28.70
C HIS A 91 0.76 57.81 28.54
N GLU A 92 1.95 57.97 27.95
CA GLU A 92 3.00 56.98 27.87
C GLU A 92 3.32 56.40 29.25
N LYS A 93 3.21 55.07 29.38
CA LYS A 93 4.02 54.29 30.31
C LYS A 93 4.52 53.03 29.62
N LYS A 94 5.80 53.05 29.24
CA LYS A 94 6.60 51.87 28.90
C LYS A 94 6.47 50.83 30.03
N LYS A 95 5.68 49.80 29.80
CA LYS A 95 5.76 48.53 30.54
C LYS A 95 6.32 47.48 29.60
N THR A 96 7.55 47.11 29.86
CA THR A 96 8.26 45.98 29.25
C THR A 96 7.48 44.70 29.53
N THR A 97 6.66 44.25 28.59
CA THR A 97 6.10 42.90 28.59
C THR A 97 7.19 41.93 28.11
N PRO A 98 7.44 40.82 28.82
CA PRO A 98 8.35 39.80 28.34
C PRO A 98 7.75 39.20 27.07
N LYS A 99 8.51 39.25 25.97
CA LYS A 99 8.16 38.56 24.73
C LYS A 99 8.05 37.07 25.04
N LEU A 100 6.82 36.59 25.23
CA LEU A 100 6.53 35.16 25.25
C LEU A 100 6.85 34.65 23.85
N ASN A 101 8.01 33.99 23.73
CA ASN A 101 8.47 33.38 22.50
C ASN A 101 7.54 32.20 22.20
N VAL A 102 6.44 32.48 21.48
CA VAL A 102 5.54 31.44 20.96
C VAL A 102 6.38 30.65 19.97
N LYS A 103 6.91 29.50 20.41
CA LYS A 103 7.39 28.46 19.50
C LYS A 103 6.23 28.14 18.56
N GLU A 104 6.35 28.54 17.30
CA GLU A 104 5.49 28.04 16.24
C GLU A 104 5.51 26.51 16.33
N GLN A 105 4.36 25.93 16.69
CA GLN A 105 4.21 24.49 16.59
C GLN A 105 4.41 24.13 15.11
N PRO A 106 5.16 23.07 14.78
CA PRO A 106 5.30 22.65 13.40
C PRO A 106 3.91 22.44 12.82
N GLN A 107 3.55 23.23 11.80
CA GLN A 107 2.30 23.07 11.05
C GLN A 107 2.27 21.66 10.48
N LEU A 108 1.59 20.74 11.16
CA LEU A 108 1.43 19.36 10.71
C LEU A 108 0.63 19.42 9.41
N LYS A 109 1.30 19.17 8.27
CA LYS A 109 0.63 19.05 6.97
C LYS A 109 -0.51 18.03 7.12
N PRO A 110 -1.78 18.41 6.79
CA PRO A 110 -2.89 17.49 6.86
C PRO A 110 -2.59 16.25 6.01
N ARG A 111 -2.73 15.06 6.61
CA ARG A 111 -2.54 13.80 5.89
C ARG A 111 -3.65 13.63 4.86
N ARG A 112 -3.30 13.21 3.64
CA ARG A 112 -4.29 12.90 2.59
C ARG A 112 -5.15 11.71 2.99
N LEU A 113 -6.44 11.80 2.68
CA LEU A 113 -7.41 10.71 2.86
C LEU A 113 -7.05 9.52 1.96
N ILE A 114 -7.04 8.33 2.52
CA ILE A 114 -7.00 7.08 1.76
C ILE A 114 -8.42 6.51 1.67
N ILE A 115 -8.88 6.24 0.45
CA ILE A 115 -10.18 5.63 0.17
C ILE A 115 -9.95 4.20 -0.30
N ILE A 116 -10.25 3.24 0.56
CA ILE A 116 -10.14 1.82 0.23
C ILE A 116 -11.48 1.34 -0.33
N VAL A 117 -11.49 0.82 -1.55
CA VAL A 117 -12.68 0.25 -2.18
C VAL A 117 -12.56 -1.28 -2.18
N THR A 118 -13.51 -1.96 -1.54
CA THR A 118 -13.52 -3.43 -1.44
C THR A 118 -14.85 -3.97 -1.97
N PRO A 119 -14.88 -4.51 -3.20
CA PRO A 119 -16.02 -5.27 -3.69
C PRO A 119 -16.08 -6.63 -2.98
N THR A 120 -17.28 -7.07 -2.62
CA THR A 120 -17.53 -8.35 -1.98
C THR A 120 -18.72 -9.08 -2.59
N SER A 121 -18.62 -10.41 -2.64
CA SER A 121 -19.65 -11.29 -3.21
C SER A 121 -19.73 -12.57 -2.40
N THR A 122 -20.94 -13.12 -2.25
CA THR A 122 -21.18 -14.43 -1.61
C THR A 122 -20.58 -15.59 -2.42
N LYS A 123 -20.28 -15.36 -3.71
CA LYS A 123 -19.57 -16.32 -4.58
C LYS A 123 -18.08 -16.46 -4.24
N LEU A 124 -17.52 -15.56 -3.42
CA LEU A 124 -16.11 -15.62 -3.02
C LEU A 124 -15.93 -16.56 -1.82
N PRO A 125 -15.03 -17.56 -1.90
CA PRO A 125 -14.77 -18.45 -0.79
C PRO A 125 -14.14 -17.69 0.38
N HIS A 126 -14.55 -18.05 1.60
CA HIS A 126 -14.04 -17.47 2.86
C HIS A 126 -14.14 -15.93 2.93
N GLN A 127 -15.12 -15.33 2.24
CA GLN A 127 -15.34 -13.89 2.17
C GLN A 127 -15.29 -13.20 3.55
N ALA A 128 -16.06 -13.70 4.53
CA ALA A 128 -16.10 -13.13 5.88
C ALA A 128 -14.73 -13.16 6.60
N VAL A 129 -13.93 -14.22 6.39
CA VAL A 129 -12.59 -14.35 6.99
C VAL A 129 -11.65 -13.32 6.37
N PHE A 130 -11.63 -13.21 5.05
CA PHE A 130 -10.77 -12.25 4.36
C PHE A 130 -11.15 -10.81 4.65
N LEU A 131 -12.44 -10.53 4.78
CA LEU A 131 -12.91 -9.21 5.15
C LEU A 131 -12.51 -8.82 6.58
N ARG A 132 -12.63 -9.73 7.55
CA ARG A 132 -12.14 -9.52 8.93
C ARG A 132 -10.63 -9.26 8.95
N ARG A 133 -9.86 -10.06 8.20
CA ARG A 133 -8.41 -9.89 8.09
C ARG A 133 -8.05 -8.53 7.51
N LEU A 134 -8.69 -8.13 6.41
CA LEU A 134 -8.49 -6.82 5.79
C LEU A 134 -8.83 -5.70 6.79
N ALA A 135 -10.00 -5.77 7.44
CA ALA A 135 -10.42 -4.80 8.45
C ALA A 135 -9.38 -4.65 9.57
N ASN A 136 -8.87 -5.76 10.12
CA ASN A 136 -7.82 -5.73 11.14
C ASN A 136 -6.54 -5.05 10.65
N THR A 137 -6.15 -5.25 9.38
CA THR A 137 -5.01 -4.55 8.78
C THR A 137 -5.28 -3.06 8.61
N ILE A 138 -6.39 -2.68 7.96
CA ILE A 138 -6.66 -1.26 7.67
C ILE A 138 -7.03 -0.44 8.91
N LYS A 139 -7.46 -1.09 10.01
CA LYS A 139 -7.62 -0.44 11.31
C LYS A 139 -6.31 0.11 11.88
N LEU A 140 -5.17 -0.50 11.53
CA LEU A 140 -3.84 -0.07 11.97
C LEU A 140 -3.29 1.08 11.10
N VAL A 141 -3.95 1.40 9.98
CA VAL A 141 -3.52 2.47 9.08
C VAL A 141 -3.85 3.82 9.72
N PRO A 142 -2.88 4.76 9.78
CA PRO A 142 -3.14 6.06 10.37
C PRO A 142 -4.26 6.83 9.65
N GLN A 143 -5.12 7.49 10.42
CA GLN A 143 -6.18 8.36 9.88
C GLN A 143 -5.59 9.56 9.11
N PRO A 144 -6.31 10.14 8.13
CA PRO A 144 -7.68 9.79 7.70
C PRO A 144 -7.74 8.62 6.70
N LEU A 145 -8.65 7.67 6.95
CA LEU A 145 -8.97 6.54 6.07
C LEU A 145 -10.49 6.34 5.98
N LEU A 146 -11.00 6.13 4.77
CA LEU A 146 -12.39 5.77 4.49
C LEU A 146 -12.44 4.41 3.79
N TRP A 147 -13.26 3.50 4.30
CA TRP A 147 -13.46 2.19 3.71
C TRP A 147 -14.82 2.08 3.02
N ILE A 148 -14.85 1.90 1.72
CA ILE A 148 -16.07 1.68 0.94
C ILE A 148 -16.20 0.19 0.66
N VAL A 149 -17.21 -0.44 1.25
CA VAL A 149 -17.53 -1.86 1.03
C VAL A 149 -18.80 -1.94 0.21
N VAL A 150 -18.74 -2.69 -0.89
CA VAL A 150 -19.87 -2.84 -1.82
C VAL A 150 -20.30 -4.29 -1.89
N GLU A 151 -21.57 -4.58 -1.61
CA GLU A 151 -22.13 -5.95 -1.68
C GLU A 151 -23.47 -6.01 -2.42
N ALA A 152 -23.84 -7.21 -2.86
CA ALA A 152 -25.20 -7.45 -3.35
C ALA A 152 -26.18 -7.38 -2.18
N LYS A 153 -27.33 -6.74 -2.40
CA LYS A 153 -28.39 -6.64 -1.40
C LYS A 153 -28.81 -8.04 -0.98
N SER A 154 -28.67 -8.33 0.30
CA SER A 154 -29.09 -9.59 0.91
C SER A 154 -29.92 -9.33 2.16
N ASN A 155 -30.64 -10.34 2.63
CA ASN A 155 -31.34 -10.30 3.92
C ASN A 155 -30.41 -10.61 5.10
N SER A 156 -29.13 -10.87 4.85
CA SER A 156 -28.15 -11.16 5.90
C SER A 156 -27.75 -9.89 6.64
N THR A 157 -27.67 -9.97 7.96
CA THR A 157 -27.13 -8.89 8.81
C THR A 157 -25.65 -9.09 9.15
N GLU A 158 -25.03 -10.20 8.73
CA GLU A 158 -23.66 -10.56 9.13
C GLU A 158 -22.64 -9.52 8.70
N LEU A 159 -22.67 -9.10 7.41
CA LEU A 159 -21.72 -8.11 6.90
C LEU A 159 -21.93 -6.73 7.55
N PRO A 160 -23.15 -6.15 7.58
CA PRO A 160 -23.40 -4.89 8.28
C PRO A 160 -22.95 -4.90 9.75
N GLU A 161 -23.23 -5.98 10.50
CA GLU A 161 -22.81 -6.11 11.88
C GLU A 161 -21.29 -6.22 12.03
N LEU A 162 -20.63 -6.95 11.13
CA LEU A 162 -19.18 -7.03 11.10
C LEU A 162 -18.55 -5.65 10.89
N LEU A 163 -19.03 -4.88 9.90
CA LEU A 163 -18.52 -3.54 9.61
C LEU A 163 -18.65 -2.60 10.81
N ARG A 164 -19.81 -2.60 11.49
CA ARG A 164 -20.05 -1.81 12.71
C ARG A 164 -19.05 -2.12 13.82
N LYS A 165 -18.66 -3.39 13.98
CA LYS A 165 -17.72 -3.84 15.03
C LYS A 165 -16.26 -3.46 14.74
N THR A 166 -15.91 -3.07 13.51
CA THR A 166 -14.51 -2.76 13.14
C THR A 166 -13.98 -1.48 13.79
N GLY A 167 -14.85 -0.48 13.99
CA GLY A 167 -14.46 0.87 14.43
C GLY A 167 -13.77 1.70 13.33
N ILE A 168 -13.81 1.26 12.08
CA ILE A 168 -13.23 1.96 10.93
C ILE A 168 -14.32 2.87 10.34
N MET A 169 -13.95 4.07 9.87
CA MET A 169 -14.88 4.90 9.10
C MET A 169 -15.19 4.21 7.77
N TYR A 170 -16.45 3.82 7.57
CA TYR A 170 -16.86 3.09 6.37
C TYR A 170 -18.10 3.67 5.70
N ARG A 171 -18.26 3.38 4.41
CA ARG A 171 -19.53 3.50 3.69
C ARG A 171 -19.91 2.12 3.16
N HIS A 172 -21.12 1.69 3.47
CA HIS A 172 -21.67 0.43 3.00
C HIS A 172 -22.62 0.72 1.83
N VAL A 173 -22.26 0.24 0.64
CA VAL A 173 -23.02 0.46 -0.61
C VAL A 173 -23.60 -0.88 -1.05
N VAL A 174 -24.89 -0.90 -1.41
CA VAL A 174 -25.59 -2.12 -1.81
C VAL A 174 -26.25 -1.97 -3.18
N PHE A 175 -26.32 -3.06 -3.93
CA PHE A 175 -26.94 -3.09 -5.27
C PHE A 175 -27.92 -4.27 -5.40
N LYS A 176 -28.82 -4.25 -6.39
CA LYS A 176 -29.89 -5.27 -6.51
C LYS A 176 -29.79 -6.13 -7.76
N GLU A 177 -28.98 -5.71 -8.72
CA GLU A 177 -28.81 -6.39 -10.00
C GLU A 177 -28.19 -7.78 -9.80
N ASN A 178 -28.63 -8.74 -10.62
CA ASN A 178 -28.09 -10.09 -10.60
C ASN A 178 -27.01 -10.25 -11.67
N PHE A 179 -25.94 -10.95 -11.32
CA PHE A 179 -24.84 -11.24 -12.23
C PHE A 179 -24.59 -12.74 -12.24
N THR A 180 -24.36 -13.32 -13.41
CA THR A 180 -23.92 -14.73 -13.52
C THR A 180 -22.42 -14.81 -13.27
N GLU A 181 -21.65 -14.01 -14.00
CA GLU A 181 -20.18 -13.97 -13.90
C GLU A 181 -19.71 -13.14 -12.71
N LEU A 182 -18.77 -13.70 -11.93
CA LEU A 182 -18.17 -13.02 -10.78
C LEU A 182 -17.43 -11.72 -11.18
N GLU A 183 -16.66 -11.72 -12.26
CA GLU A 183 -15.88 -10.51 -12.62
C GLU A 183 -16.79 -9.36 -13.09
N ALA A 184 -17.89 -9.67 -13.78
CA ALA A 184 -18.91 -8.68 -14.13
C ALA A 184 -19.53 -8.05 -12.88
N GLU A 185 -19.87 -8.87 -11.87
CA GLU A 185 -20.38 -8.42 -10.58
C GLU A 185 -19.37 -7.51 -9.86
N LEU A 186 -18.09 -7.92 -9.77
CA LEU A 186 -17.05 -7.13 -9.11
C LEU A 186 -16.77 -5.81 -9.85
N ASN A 187 -16.87 -5.78 -11.18
CA ASN A 187 -16.74 -4.54 -11.96
C ASN A 187 -17.90 -3.59 -11.72
N HIS A 188 -19.14 -4.10 -11.66
CA HIS A 188 -20.31 -3.30 -11.29
C HIS A 188 -20.13 -2.65 -9.92
N GLN A 189 -19.69 -3.43 -8.93
CA GLN A 189 -19.42 -2.95 -7.58
C GLN A 189 -18.35 -1.84 -7.55
N ARG A 190 -17.26 -1.98 -8.31
CA ARG A 190 -16.23 -0.95 -8.45
C ARG A 190 -16.80 0.34 -9.07
N ASN A 191 -17.61 0.21 -10.13
CA ASN A 191 -18.25 1.36 -10.77
C ASN A 191 -19.23 2.08 -9.82
N LEU A 192 -19.99 1.35 -9.00
CA LEU A 192 -20.84 1.95 -7.97
C LEU A 192 -20.05 2.73 -6.93
N ALA A 193 -18.91 2.19 -6.48
CA ALA A 193 -18.02 2.90 -5.57
C ALA A 193 -17.46 4.17 -6.21
N LEU A 194 -17.06 4.13 -7.48
CA LEU A 194 -16.56 5.29 -8.22
C LEU A 194 -17.63 6.38 -8.37
N LYS A 195 -18.85 6.02 -8.78
CA LYS A 195 -19.99 6.94 -8.84
C LYS A 195 -20.27 7.58 -7.48
N HIS A 196 -20.16 6.80 -6.41
CA HIS A 196 -20.35 7.30 -5.04
C HIS A 196 -19.26 8.29 -4.62
N ILE A 197 -18.00 8.01 -4.96
CA ILE A 197 -16.86 8.90 -4.72
C ILE A 197 -17.01 10.20 -5.50
N GLU A 198 -17.39 10.10 -6.78
CA GLU A 198 -17.58 11.23 -7.69
C GLU A 198 -18.74 12.13 -7.25
N HIS A 199 -19.91 11.53 -6.98
CA HIS A 199 -21.10 12.26 -6.55
C HIS A 199 -20.87 13.09 -5.28
N HIS A 200 -20.14 12.54 -4.32
CA HIS A 200 -19.83 13.22 -3.06
C HIS A 200 -18.50 13.98 -3.08
N ARG A 201 -17.79 13.99 -4.23
CA ARG A 201 -16.45 14.58 -4.39
C ARG A 201 -15.48 14.24 -3.27
N LEU A 202 -15.40 12.95 -2.91
CA LEU A 202 -14.55 12.48 -1.82
C LEU A 202 -13.08 12.62 -2.19
N ASN A 203 -12.44 13.72 -1.76
CA ASN A 203 -11.06 14.04 -2.13
C ASN A 203 -10.04 13.18 -1.37
N GLY A 204 -9.40 12.23 -2.05
CA GLY A 204 -8.41 11.33 -1.49
C GLY A 204 -7.74 10.42 -2.53
N ILE A 205 -6.90 9.51 -2.06
CA ILE A 205 -6.25 8.49 -2.88
C ILE A 205 -7.08 7.21 -2.84
N VAL A 206 -7.61 6.80 -3.99
CA VAL A 206 -8.46 5.63 -4.15
C VAL A 206 -7.60 4.40 -4.46
N HIS A 207 -7.78 3.33 -3.68
CA HIS A 207 -7.14 2.02 -3.92
C HIS A 207 -8.19 0.90 -3.90
N PHE A 208 -8.16 0.05 -4.93
CA PHE A 208 -9.05 -1.11 -5.02
C PHE A 208 -8.45 -2.31 -4.29
N ALA A 209 -8.89 -2.54 -3.07
CA ALA A 209 -8.41 -3.63 -2.25
C ALA A 209 -9.17 -4.93 -2.51
N GLY A 210 -8.49 -5.90 -3.12
CA GLY A 210 -8.99 -7.28 -3.20
C GLY A 210 -9.01 -7.94 -1.82
N LEU A 211 -10.06 -8.72 -1.53
CA LEU A 211 -10.28 -9.36 -0.24
C LEU A 211 -9.13 -10.30 0.17
N SER A 212 -8.60 -11.07 -0.77
CA SER A 212 -7.50 -12.02 -0.51
C SER A 212 -6.11 -11.38 -0.48
N ASN A 213 -6.00 -10.07 -0.73
CA ASN A 213 -4.71 -9.38 -0.77
C ASN A 213 -4.14 -9.18 0.63
N VAL A 214 -2.82 -9.31 0.78
CA VAL A 214 -2.08 -9.02 2.02
C VAL A 214 -1.31 -7.73 1.80
N TYR A 215 -1.45 -6.79 2.74
CA TYR A 215 -0.82 -5.47 2.66
C TYR A 215 0.19 -5.31 3.78
N ASP A 216 1.36 -4.80 3.44
CA ASP A 216 2.25 -4.18 4.42
C ASP A 216 1.64 -2.86 4.92
N LEU A 217 1.86 -2.46 6.18
CA LEU A 217 1.32 -1.18 6.67
C LEU A 217 2.01 0.03 6.02
N GLN A 218 3.28 -0.10 5.65
CA GLN A 218 4.04 0.93 4.94
C GLN A 218 3.42 1.23 3.57
N PHE A 219 2.76 0.26 2.93
CA PHE A 219 2.03 0.45 1.67
C PHE A 219 1.11 1.68 1.72
N PHE A 220 0.29 1.77 2.77
CA PHE A 220 -0.68 2.86 2.91
C PHE A 220 -0.01 4.20 3.18
N ASN A 221 1.19 4.21 3.76
CA ASN A 221 1.96 5.45 3.89
C ASN A 221 2.42 5.94 2.52
N GLN A 222 2.92 5.05 1.67
CA GLN A 222 3.34 5.38 0.31
C GLN A 222 2.19 5.89 -0.57
N LEU A 223 0.98 5.34 -0.40
CA LEU A 223 -0.20 5.79 -1.15
C LEU A 223 -0.46 7.30 -0.99
N ARG A 224 -0.18 7.87 0.20
CA ARG A 224 -0.45 9.29 0.45
C ARG A 224 0.42 10.22 -0.39
N ASP A 225 1.56 9.73 -0.88
CA ASP A 225 2.50 10.49 -1.70
C ASP A 225 2.17 10.45 -3.20
N ILE A 226 1.05 9.82 -3.58
CA ILE A 226 0.55 9.80 -4.96
C ILE A 226 -0.04 11.16 -5.30
N GLU A 227 0.41 11.76 -6.40
CA GLU A 227 -0.15 13.03 -6.89
C GLU A 227 -1.35 12.78 -7.82
N VAL A 228 -1.14 11.95 -8.86
CA VAL A 228 -2.18 11.60 -9.84
C VAL A 228 -2.43 10.10 -9.84
N PHE A 229 -1.43 9.30 -10.24
CA PHE A 229 -1.49 7.84 -10.26
C PHE A 229 -0.24 7.26 -9.62
N GLY A 230 -0.38 6.10 -8.99
CA GLY A 230 0.75 5.33 -8.48
C GLY A 230 0.57 3.84 -8.72
N THR A 231 1.69 3.13 -8.86
CA THR A 231 1.75 1.69 -9.10
C THR A 231 2.94 1.07 -8.36
N TRP A 232 2.92 -0.25 -8.16
CA TRP A 232 3.91 -0.96 -7.35
C TRP A 232 4.03 -2.43 -7.76
N PRO A 233 5.17 -3.08 -7.46
CA PRO A 233 5.32 -4.50 -7.69
C PRO A 233 4.44 -5.29 -6.72
N THR A 234 3.87 -6.38 -7.23
CA THR A 234 2.94 -7.23 -6.52
C THR A 234 3.40 -8.67 -6.60
N ALA A 235 3.51 -9.33 -5.46
CA ALA A 235 3.80 -10.76 -5.43
C ALA A 235 2.51 -11.58 -5.59
N LEU A 236 2.48 -12.43 -6.59
CA LEU A 236 1.46 -13.42 -6.83
C LEU A 236 1.79 -14.72 -6.09
N LEU A 237 0.89 -15.09 -5.19
CA LEU A 237 0.92 -16.34 -4.45
C LEU A 237 -0.18 -17.28 -4.97
N ALA A 238 0.20 -18.51 -5.27
CA ALA A 238 -0.74 -19.57 -5.63
C ALA A 238 -0.56 -20.73 -4.66
N ALA A 239 -1.65 -21.16 -4.01
CA ALA A 239 -1.62 -22.19 -2.97
C ALA A 239 -0.90 -23.48 -3.39
N HIS A 240 -1.00 -23.86 -4.66
CA HIS A 240 -0.44 -25.09 -5.20
C HIS A 240 0.99 -24.94 -5.77
N ARG A 241 1.60 -23.75 -5.71
CA ARG A 241 2.94 -23.51 -6.26
C ARG A 241 3.88 -23.06 -5.15
N LYS A 242 5.00 -23.77 -4.98
CA LYS A 242 6.15 -23.30 -4.18
C LYS A 242 6.93 -22.15 -4.85
N LYS A 243 6.30 -21.41 -5.77
CA LYS A 243 6.92 -20.34 -6.55
C LYS A 243 6.09 -19.08 -6.42
N VAL A 244 6.73 -18.03 -5.93
CA VAL A 244 6.19 -16.66 -5.97
C VAL A 244 6.53 -16.07 -7.33
N LYS A 245 5.55 -15.46 -7.99
CA LYS A 245 5.80 -14.65 -9.19
C LYS A 245 5.64 -13.18 -8.82
N ILE A 246 6.48 -12.32 -9.35
CA ILE A 246 6.35 -10.86 -9.17
C ILE A 246 5.74 -10.32 -10.45
N GLU A 247 4.79 -9.39 -10.35
CA GLU A 247 4.27 -8.61 -11.47
C GLU A 247 4.27 -7.14 -11.07
N GLY A 248 4.62 -6.24 -11.99
CA GLY A 248 4.53 -4.80 -11.73
C GLY A 248 5.53 -3.96 -12.50
N PRO A 249 5.68 -2.68 -12.13
CA PRO A 249 6.52 -1.73 -12.84
C PRO A 249 8.00 -2.03 -12.63
N VAL A 250 8.81 -1.62 -13.60
CA VAL A 250 10.25 -1.40 -13.47
C VAL A 250 10.45 0.10 -13.37
N CYS A 251 11.20 0.56 -12.37
CA CYS A 251 11.28 1.98 -12.05
C CYS A 251 12.74 2.45 -12.00
N ASP A 252 12.96 3.71 -12.38
CA ASP A 252 14.18 4.47 -12.12
C ASP A 252 13.80 5.69 -11.29
N SER A 253 14.26 5.77 -10.05
CA SER A 253 14.06 6.92 -9.16
C SER A 253 12.58 7.33 -9.03
N SER A 254 11.68 6.34 -8.95
CA SER A 254 10.21 6.42 -8.93
C SER A 254 9.50 6.66 -10.27
N GLN A 255 10.21 6.89 -11.37
CA GLN A 255 9.62 6.94 -12.70
C GLN A 255 9.45 5.53 -13.25
N VAL A 256 8.27 5.20 -13.77
CA VAL A 256 8.02 3.90 -14.41
C VAL A 256 8.65 3.90 -15.81
N ILE A 257 9.57 2.96 -16.05
CA ILE A 257 10.29 2.80 -17.32
C ILE A 257 9.92 1.51 -18.08
N GLY A 258 9.10 0.65 -17.46
CA GLY A 258 8.63 -0.59 -18.08
C GLY A 258 7.83 -1.48 -17.13
N TRP A 259 7.52 -2.69 -17.57
CA TRP A 259 6.66 -3.62 -16.84
C TRP A 259 7.16 -5.08 -16.90
N HIS A 260 7.04 -5.78 -15.77
CA HIS A 260 7.22 -7.23 -15.70
C HIS A 260 5.86 -7.92 -15.52
N LEU A 261 5.40 -8.66 -16.54
CA LEU A 261 4.04 -9.23 -16.58
C LEU A 261 4.02 -10.67 -17.09
N ARG A 262 3.03 -11.44 -16.62
CA ARG A 262 2.91 -12.89 -16.87
C ARG A 262 2.61 -13.28 -18.32
N ASN A 263 1.93 -12.43 -19.09
CA ASN A 263 1.36 -12.78 -20.40
C ASN A 263 2.04 -12.09 -21.59
N MET A 264 3.27 -11.59 -21.44
CA MET A 264 4.06 -11.10 -22.59
C MET A 264 4.70 -12.27 -23.36
N ASN A 265 3.93 -13.32 -23.65
CA ASN A 265 4.34 -14.37 -24.57
C ASN A 265 3.71 -14.05 -25.92
N ASN A 266 4.56 -13.59 -26.84
CA ASN A 266 4.41 -13.52 -28.29
C ASN A 266 3.05 -14.00 -28.84
N GLU A 267 2.12 -13.08 -29.04
CA GLU A 267 1.24 -13.02 -30.23
C GLU A 267 0.40 -11.75 -30.15
N THR A 268 0.29 -11.11 -31.30
CA THR A 268 -0.50 -9.93 -31.62
C THR A 268 -1.93 -10.01 -31.09
N ASP A 269 -2.25 -9.20 -30.08
CA ASP A 269 -3.38 -8.25 -30.11
C ASP A 269 -3.50 -7.51 -28.77
N THR A 270 -3.55 -6.18 -28.85
CA THR A 270 -3.54 -5.18 -27.78
C THR A 270 -2.17 -4.94 -27.09
N ILE A 271 -1.54 -3.83 -27.48
CA ILE A 271 -0.22 -3.31 -27.03
C ILE A 271 -0.21 -2.90 -25.54
N THR A 272 -1.34 -3.04 -24.83
CA THR A 272 -1.48 -2.50 -23.49
C THR A 272 -1.44 -3.60 -22.43
N PRO A 273 -0.46 -3.58 -21.51
CA PRO A 273 -0.38 -4.59 -20.46
C PRO A 273 -1.62 -4.58 -19.56
N PRO A 274 -2.27 -5.74 -19.30
CA PRO A 274 -3.42 -5.78 -18.41
C PRO A 274 -2.96 -5.63 -16.95
N ILE A 275 -2.80 -4.39 -16.49
CA ILE A 275 -2.50 -4.09 -15.09
C ILE A 275 -3.70 -4.52 -14.24
N HIS A 276 -3.44 -5.31 -13.21
CA HIS A 276 -4.47 -5.75 -12.28
C HIS A 276 -5.02 -4.57 -11.47
N ILE A 277 -6.32 -4.61 -11.15
CA ILE A 277 -7.00 -3.47 -10.53
C ILE A 277 -6.45 -3.05 -9.15
N SER A 278 -5.88 -3.99 -8.41
CA SER A 278 -5.21 -3.73 -7.13
C SER A 278 -3.74 -3.35 -7.25
N SER A 279 -3.22 -3.15 -8.46
CA SER A 279 -1.80 -2.83 -8.71
C SER A 279 -1.57 -1.35 -9.01
N PHE A 280 -2.60 -0.53 -8.83
CA PHE A 280 -2.48 0.92 -8.90
C PHE A 280 -3.45 1.61 -7.94
N ALA A 281 -3.19 2.88 -7.66
CA ALA A 281 -4.06 3.80 -6.95
C ALA A 281 -4.04 5.18 -7.64
N PHE A 282 -5.05 5.99 -7.38
CA PHE A 282 -5.18 7.28 -8.07
C PHE A 282 -5.84 8.34 -7.21
N ASN A 283 -5.59 9.60 -7.55
CA ASN A 283 -6.23 10.75 -6.94
C ASN A 283 -7.67 10.86 -7.42
N SER A 284 -8.64 10.79 -6.50
CA SER A 284 -10.08 10.81 -6.80
C SER A 284 -10.52 12.02 -7.64
N SER A 285 -9.81 13.15 -7.55
CA SER A 285 -10.17 14.37 -8.28
C SER A 285 -10.19 14.20 -9.81
N ILE A 286 -9.51 13.19 -10.34
CA ILE A 286 -9.60 12.86 -11.78
C ILE A 286 -11.03 12.55 -12.25
N LEU A 287 -11.92 12.15 -11.33
CA LEU A 287 -13.29 11.74 -11.65
C LEU A 287 -14.22 12.92 -11.95
N TRP A 288 -13.93 14.11 -11.42
CA TRP A 288 -14.79 15.29 -11.57
C TRP A 288 -14.06 16.57 -11.99
N ASP A 289 -12.73 16.55 -12.00
CA ASP A 289 -11.86 17.65 -12.43
C ASP A 289 -10.69 17.09 -13.27
N PRO A 290 -11.00 16.54 -14.46
CA PRO A 290 -9.98 15.96 -15.34
C PRO A 290 -9.04 17.03 -15.92
N GLU A 291 -9.54 18.26 -16.14
CA GLU A 291 -8.79 19.38 -16.71
C GLU A 291 -7.63 19.81 -15.84
N ARG A 292 -7.78 19.77 -14.51
CA ARG A 292 -6.68 19.99 -13.55
C ARG A 292 -5.48 19.08 -13.77
N TRP A 293 -5.68 17.92 -14.38
CA TRP A 293 -4.63 16.94 -14.69
C TRP A 293 -4.24 16.94 -16.17
N GLY A 294 -4.63 17.98 -16.91
CA GLY A 294 -4.32 18.18 -18.33
C GLY A 294 -5.15 17.29 -19.25
N ARG A 295 -6.39 16.92 -18.87
CA ARG A 295 -7.27 16.07 -19.70
C ARG A 295 -8.47 16.83 -20.23
N THR A 296 -8.86 16.56 -21.47
CA THR A 296 -10.09 17.10 -22.06
C THR A 296 -11.31 16.41 -21.44
N SER A 297 -12.31 17.20 -21.05
CA SER A 297 -13.58 16.76 -20.45
C SER A 297 -14.46 15.89 -21.37
N SER A 298 -14.00 15.53 -22.57
CA SER A 298 -14.81 14.92 -23.63
C SER A 298 -14.93 13.40 -23.59
N VAL A 299 -14.56 12.73 -22.48
CA VAL A 299 -14.86 11.30 -22.30
C VAL A 299 -16.31 11.16 -21.85
N GLN A 300 -17.23 11.39 -22.78
CA GLN A 300 -18.70 11.33 -22.62
C GLN A 300 -19.23 9.92 -22.28
N ASP A 301 -18.38 8.90 -22.17
CA ASP A 301 -18.77 7.51 -21.87
C ASP A 301 -18.28 7.00 -20.49
N THR A 302 -17.94 7.93 -19.60
CA THR A 302 -17.49 7.66 -18.21
C THR A 302 -18.56 7.02 -17.32
N SER A 303 -19.85 7.09 -17.71
CA SER A 303 -20.97 6.70 -16.86
C SER A 303 -21.28 5.19 -16.84
N GLN A 304 -20.94 4.45 -17.90
CA GLN A 304 -21.25 3.02 -17.99
C GLN A 304 -20.10 2.13 -17.49
N ASN A 305 -18.84 2.55 -17.66
CA ASN A 305 -17.69 1.71 -17.28
C ASN A 305 -16.48 2.49 -16.73
N SER A 306 -16.70 3.23 -15.63
CA SER A 306 -15.68 4.07 -14.98
C SER A 306 -14.40 3.31 -14.63
N ILE A 307 -14.47 2.01 -14.35
CA ILE A 307 -13.29 1.16 -14.10
C ILE A 307 -12.44 0.93 -15.36
N LYS A 308 -13.07 0.84 -16.54
CA LYS A 308 -12.37 0.75 -17.83
C LYS A 308 -11.64 2.07 -18.11
N PHE A 309 -12.30 3.20 -17.84
CA PHE A 309 -11.68 4.53 -17.93
C PHE A 309 -10.45 4.63 -17.04
N VAL A 310 -10.56 4.31 -15.75
CA VAL A 310 -9.42 4.40 -14.82
C VAL A 310 -8.25 3.52 -15.28
N LYS A 311 -8.52 2.31 -15.78
CA LYS A 311 -7.48 1.44 -16.35
C LYS A 311 -6.82 2.06 -17.59
N GLN A 312 -7.62 2.62 -18.49
CA GLN A 312 -7.12 3.25 -19.71
C GLN A 312 -6.20 4.43 -19.37
N VAL A 313 -6.61 5.28 -18.44
CA VAL A 313 -5.86 6.47 -18.05
C VAL A 313 -4.52 6.12 -17.39
N VAL A 314 -4.45 5.04 -16.60
CA VAL A 314 -3.18 4.55 -16.03
C VAL A 314 -2.17 4.17 -17.12
N LEU A 315 -2.67 3.70 -18.27
CA LEU A 315 -1.84 3.17 -19.36
C LEU A 315 -1.43 4.25 -20.37
N GLU A 316 -2.26 5.26 -20.59
CA GLU A 316 -1.95 6.37 -21.50
C GLU A 316 -0.90 7.35 -20.92
N ASP A 317 -0.84 7.48 -19.60
CA ASP A 317 0.01 8.43 -18.90
C ASP A 317 1.14 7.73 -18.11
N GLU A 318 1.87 6.78 -18.71
CA GLU A 318 2.99 6.09 -18.05
C GLU A 318 4.03 7.07 -17.47
N ALA A 319 4.26 8.20 -18.15
CA ALA A 319 5.18 9.25 -17.70
C ALA A 319 4.71 9.98 -16.42
N LYS A 320 3.41 9.97 -16.10
CA LYS A 320 2.84 10.58 -14.88
C LYS A 320 2.56 9.53 -13.79
N LEU A 321 2.87 8.26 -14.06
CA LEU A 321 2.65 7.17 -13.14
C LEU A 321 3.81 7.07 -12.16
N LYS A 322 3.52 7.23 -10.87
CA LYS A 322 4.54 7.13 -9.82
C LYS A 322 4.77 5.68 -9.40
N GLY A 323 6.00 5.23 -9.50
CA GLY A 323 6.48 3.97 -8.93
C GLY A 323 6.59 4.02 -7.41
N ILE A 324 6.06 3.01 -6.73
CA ILE A 324 6.08 2.85 -5.28
C ILE A 324 6.75 1.51 -4.90
N PRO A 325 7.66 1.47 -3.92
CA PRO A 325 8.28 2.63 -3.23
C PRO A 325 9.17 3.46 -4.16
N PRO A 326 9.53 4.70 -3.77
CA PRO A 326 10.33 5.60 -4.61
C PRO A 326 11.76 5.09 -4.90
N GLU A 327 12.25 4.18 -4.07
CA GLU A 327 13.51 3.44 -4.24
C GLU A 327 13.37 2.37 -5.34
N ASP A 328 13.24 2.77 -6.60
CA ASP A 328 13.21 1.90 -7.79
C ASP A 328 12.17 0.78 -7.75
N CYS A 329 11.03 1.00 -7.09
CA CYS A 329 10.02 -0.04 -6.93
C CYS A 329 10.61 -1.34 -6.34
N SER A 330 11.62 -1.24 -5.47
CA SER A 330 12.46 -2.36 -5.04
C SER A 330 11.81 -3.31 -4.02
N LYS A 331 10.67 -2.93 -3.42
CA LYS A 331 10.03 -3.70 -2.34
C LYS A 331 8.64 -4.16 -2.73
N ILE A 332 8.34 -5.42 -2.38
CA ILE A 332 6.98 -5.94 -2.42
C ILE A 332 6.24 -5.49 -1.16
N LEU A 333 5.21 -4.67 -1.33
CA LEU A 333 4.34 -4.20 -0.24
C LEU A 333 2.92 -4.80 -0.32
N LEU A 334 2.65 -5.54 -1.40
CA LEU A 334 1.37 -6.17 -1.70
C LEU A 334 1.58 -7.61 -2.17
N TRP A 335 0.88 -8.55 -1.52
CA TRP A 335 0.77 -9.93 -1.99
C TRP A 335 -0.67 -10.22 -2.38
N ARG A 336 -0.87 -10.74 -3.59
CA ARG A 336 -2.17 -11.22 -4.07
C ARG A 336 -2.20 -12.73 -3.94
N PHE A 337 -3.14 -13.23 -3.16
CA PHE A 337 -3.36 -14.65 -3.03
C PHE A 337 -4.49 -15.11 -3.94
N ASN A 338 -4.17 -16.02 -4.87
CA ASN A 338 -5.16 -16.63 -5.74
C ASN A 338 -5.64 -17.96 -5.15
N PHE A 339 -6.84 -17.94 -4.58
CA PHE A 339 -7.52 -19.12 -4.04
C PHE A 339 -8.38 -19.86 -5.08
N ARG A 340 -8.29 -19.56 -6.39
CA ARG A 340 -8.96 -20.39 -7.40
C ARG A 340 -8.46 -21.83 -7.25
N GLY A 341 -9.26 -22.64 -6.57
CA GLY A 341 -9.18 -24.09 -6.59
C GLY A 341 -9.37 -24.55 -8.03
N ARG A 342 -8.75 -25.68 -8.36
CA ARG A 342 -8.98 -26.37 -9.64
C ARG A 342 -10.49 -26.55 -9.78
N THR A 343 -11.09 -26.00 -10.84
CA THR A 343 -12.12 -26.77 -11.53
C THR A 343 -11.38 -28.00 -12.01
N THR A 344 -11.52 -29.11 -11.28
CA THR A 344 -11.19 -30.42 -11.82
C THR A 344 -12.10 -30.60 -13.02
N SER A 345 -11.62 -30.29 -14.23
CA SER A 345 -12.24 -30.80 -15.43
C SER A 345 -11.97 -32.30 -15.42
N ASN A 346 -12.89 -33.05 -14.82
CA ASN A 346 -13.04 -34.44 -15.17
C ASN A 346 -13.83 -34.45 -16.47
N HIS A 347 -13.12 -34.49 -17.60
CA HIS A 347 -13.54 -35.13 -18.82
C HIS A 347 -12.30 -35.62 -19.57
#